data_AF-A0A7C0Y9G3-F1
#
_entry.id   AF-A0A7C0Y9G3-F1
#
_cell.length_a   1.000
_cell.length_b   1.000
_cell.length_c   1.000
_cell.angle_alpha   90.00
_cell.angle_beta   90.00
_cell.angle_gamma   90.00
#
_symmetry.space_group_name_H-M   'P 1'
#
loop_
_entity.id
_entity.type
_entity.pdbx_description
1 polymer ?
#
loop_
_entity_poly.entity_id
_entity_poly.type
_entity_poly.pdbx_seq_one_letter_code
_entity_poly.pdbx_strand_id
1 'polypeptide(L)' 'MYFGEAKKELKEFSEKWGKNYPHVVKSWETNWEALTAFFKYPLEIRRVMYTTNIIESVNSKFRKATAGRRVFPTEESLLK' A
#
# COMPACT_ATOMS: atom_id res chain seq x y z
N MET A 1 7.07 -0.06 -21.86
CA MET A 1 8.46 0.13 -21.40
C MET A 1 8.65 -0.28 -19.93
N TYR A 2 7.84 0.22 -19.00
CA TYR A 2 8.04 0.00 -17.55
C TYR A 2 7.87 -1.44 -17.01
N PHE A 3 7.03 -2.29 -17.63
CA PHE A 3 6.72 -3.62 -17.07
C PHE A 3 7.91 -4.60 -17.10
N GLY A 4 8.72 -4.58 -18.16
CA GLY A 4 9.87 -5.48 -18.28
C GLY A 4 10.96 -5.15 -17.27
N GLU A 5 11.25 -3.85 -17.12
CA GLU A 5 12.17 -3.34 -16.11
C GLU A 5 11.66 -3.65 -14.70
N ALA A 6 10.39 -3.35 -14.38
CA ALA A 6 9.82 -3.63 -13.06
C ALA A 6 9.91 -5.12 -12.70
N LYS A 7 9.72 -6.03 -13.66
CA LYS A 7 9.80 -7.48 -13.43
C LYS A 7 11.25 -7.94 -13.18
N LYS A 8 12.23 -7.33 -13.83
CA LYS A 8 13.66 -7.53 -13.55
C LYS A 8 14.01 -7.06 -12.14
N GLU A 9 13.58 -5.86 -11.77
CA GLU A 9 13.81 -5.31 -10.43
C GLU A 9 13.15 -6.17 -9.34
N LEU A 10 11.94 -6.70 -9.59
CA LEU A 10 11.31 -7.65 -8.65
C LEU A 10 12.14 -8.92 -8.48
N LYS A 11 12.77 -9.44 -9.54
CA LYS A 11 13.66 -10.61 -9.47
C LYS A 11 14.89 -10.30 -8.62
N GLU A 12 15.54 -9.17 -8.84
CA GLU A 12 16.71 -8.74 -8.06
C GLU A 12 16.36 -8.51 -6.59
N PHE A 13 15.19 -7.92 -6.31
CA PHE A 13 14.65 -7.79 -4.97
C PHE A 13 14.43 -9.16 -4.30
N SER A 14 13.85 -10.11 -5.04
CA SER A 14 13.59 -11.48 -4.58
C SER A 14 14.89 -12.21 -4.25
N GLU A 15 15.92 -12.10 -5.10
CA GLU A 15 17.24 -12.70 -4.87
C GLU A 15 17.91 -12.12 -3.61
N LYS A 16 17.82 -10.81 -3.41
CA LYS A 16 18.45 -10.11 -2.28
C LYS A 16 17.75 -10.38 -0.95
N TRP A 17 16.41 -10.41 -0.94
CA TRP A 17 15.62 -10.37 0.29
C TRP A 17 14.77 -11.61 0.55
N GLY A 18 14.57 -12.47 -0.45
CA GLY A 18 13.67 -13.62 -0.37
C GLY A 18 14.05 -14.62 0.72
N LYS A 19 15.33 -14.73 1.08
CA LYS A 19 15.76 -15.56 2.21
C LYS A 19 15.27 -15.03 3.56
N ASN A 20 15.33 -13.72 3.77
CA ASN A 20 14.98 -13.10 5.05
C ASN A 20 13.48 -12.78 5.15
N TYR A 21 12.84 -12.49 4.01
CA TYR A 21 11.46 -12.04 3.93
C TYR A 21 10.65 -12.79 2.86
N PRO A 22 10.55 -14.13 2.96
CA PRO A 22 9.92 -14.96 1.92
C PRO A 22 8.44 -14.61 1.71
N HIS A 23 7.71 -14.26 2.78
CA HIS A 23 6.30 -13.86 2.68
C HIS A 23 6.10 -12.51 2.00
N VAL A 24 7.05 -11.58 2.14
CA VAL A 24 7.00 -10.28 1.46
C VAL A 24 7.16 -10.51 -0.04
N VAL A 25 8.20 -11.22 -0.45
CA VAL A 25 8.44 -11.55 -1.86
C VAL A 25 7.24 -12.26 -2.48
N LYS A 26 6.72 -13.30 -1.80
CA LYS A 26 5.54 -14.05 -2.27
C LYS A 26 4.32 -13.13 -2.44
N SER A 27 4.11 -12.17 -1.54
CA SER A 27 3.01 -11.22 -1.65
C SER A 27 3.15 -10.32 -2.89
N TRP A 28 4.35 -9.84 -3.19
CA TRP A 28 4.62 -9.05 -4.40
C TRP A 28 4.38 -9.85 -5.69
N GLU A 29 4.84 -11.10 -5.74
CA GLU A 29 4.65 -11.99 -6.89
C GLU A 29 3.17 -12.36 -7.08
N THR A 30 2.46 -12.68 -6.00
CA THR A 30 1.04 -13.07 -6.04
C THR A 30 0.15 -11.90 -6.47
N ASN A 31 0.45 -10.68 -6.01
CA ASN A 31 -0.36 -9.50 -6.28
C ASN A 31 0.17 -8.64 -7.44
N TRP A 32 1.10 -9.19 -8.24
CA TRP A 32 1.83 -8.44 -9.26
C TRP A 32 0.94 -7.63 -10.20
N GLU A 33 -0.14 -8.22 -10.71
CA GLU A 33 -1.04 -7.55 -11.65
C GLU A 33 -1.72 -6.33 -11.04
N ALA A 34 -2.19 -6.44 -9.79
CA ALA A 34 -2.80 -5.33 -9.07
C ALA A 34 -1.76 -4.24 -8.75
N LEU A 35 -0.59 -4.65 -8.27
CA LEU A 35 0.49 -3.73 -7.89
C LEU A 35 1.09 -3.00 -9.09
N THR A 36 0.99 -3.54 -10.30
CA THR A 36 1.53 -2.90 -11.51
C THR A 36 0.47 -2.18 -12.34
N ALA A 37 -0.81 -2.28 -11.97
CA ALA A 37 -1.91 -1.61 -12.66
C ALA A 37 -1.71 -0.08 -12.73
N PHE A 38 -1.05 0.51 -11.72
CA PHE A 38 -0.84 1.95 -11.69
C PHE A 38 0.11 2.45 -12.81
N PHE A 39 0.92 1.58 -13.42
CA PHE A 39 1.77 1.95 -14.57
C PHE A 39 0.96 2.37 -15.80
N LYS A 40 -0.35 2.09 -15.84
CA LYS A 40 -1.26 2.55 -16.88
C LYS A 40 -1.54 4.05 -16.81
N TYR A 41 -1.27 4.71 -15.68
CA TYR A 41 -1.52 6.13 -15.49
C TYR A 41 -0.32 7.01 -15.87
N PRO A 42 -0.56 8.28 -16.28
CA PRO A 42 0.49 9.27 -16.51
C PRO A 42 1.38 9.50 -15.28
N LEU A 43 2.60 9.98 -15.49
CA LEU A 43 3.60 10.14 -14.43
C LEU A 43 3.12 11.07 -13.31
N GLU A 44 2.37 12.12 -13.67
CA GLU A 44 1.80 13.11 -12.76
C GLU A 44 0.84 12.46 -11.76
N ILE A 45 0.01 11.53 -12.24
CA ILE A 45 -0.93 10.78 -11.41
C ILE A 45 -0.17 9.76 -10.55
N ARG A 46 0.83 9.08 -11.12
CA ARG A 46 1.66 8.12 -10.38
C ARG A 46 2.42 8.77 -9.22
N ARG A 47 2.90 10.01 -9.39
CA ARG A 47 3.54 10.78 -8.30
C ARG A 47 2.63 10.92 -7.10
N VAL A 48 1.35 11.22 -7.31
CA VAL A 48 0.37 11.31 -6.21
C VAL A 48 0.18 9.94 -5.55
N MET A 49 0.04 8.87 -6.35
CA MET A 49 -0.15 7.49 -5.86
C MET A 49 1.04 6.96 -5.04
N TYR A 50 2.27 7.36 -5.36
CA TYR A 50 3.46 6.96 -4.61
C TYR A 50 3.54 7.59 -3.22
N THR A 51 2.83 8.70 -2.97
CA THR A 51 2.81 9.30 -1.65
C THR A 51 1.81 8.60 -0.76
N THR A 52 2.23 8.23 0.46
CA THR A 52 1.32 7.73 1.49
C THR A 52 0.75 8.86 2.34
N ASN A 53 1.27 10.09 2.21
CA ASN A 53 0.93 11.25 3.04
C ASN A 53 -0.57 11.50 3.19
N ILE A 54 -1.34 11.41 2.10
CA ILE A 54 -2.80 11.65 2.14
C ILE A 54 -3.48 10.58 2.98
N ILE A 55 -3.19 9.30 2.70
CA ILE A 55 -3.79 8.16 3.41
C ILE A 55 -3.35 8.14 4.87
N GLU A 56 -2.07 8.35 5.15
CA GLU A 56 -1.52 8.38 6.51
C GLU A 56 -2.03 9.57 7.33
N SER A 57 -2.19 10.74 6.72
CA SER A 57 -2.79 11.91 7.39
C SER A 57 -4.23 11.63 7.80
N VAL A 58 -5.02 11.00 6.93
CA VAL A 58 -6.40 10.59 7.22
C VAL A 58 -6.43 9.52 8.32
N ASN A 59 -5.63 8.46 8.20
CA ASN A 59 -5.53 7.40 9.21
C ASN A 59 -5.05 7.92 10.58
N SER A 60 -4.16 8.91 10.59
CA SER A 60 -3.71 9.57 11.83
C SER A 60 -4.84 10.35 12.49
N LYS A 61 -5.63 11.10 11.71
CA LYS A 61 -6.83 11.80 12.21
C LYS A 61 -7.85 10.83 12.78
N PHE A 62 -8.12 9.71 12.10
CA PHE A 62 -9.02 8.68 12.62
C PHE A 62 -8.51 8.05 13.90
N ARG A 63 -7.24 7.61 13.95
CA ARG A 63 -6.62 7.07 15.17
C ARG A 63 -6.72 8.04 16.34
N LYS A 64 -6.51 9.34 16.10
CA LYS A 64 -6.64 10.37 17.13
C LYS A 64 -8.09 10.53 17.62
N ALA A 65 -9.06 10.56 16.71
CA ALA A 65 -10.47 10.70 17.04
C ALA A 65 -11.02 9.48 17.83
N THR A 66 -10.52 8.27 17.53
CA THR A 66 -10.97 7.03 18.17
C THR A 66 -10.13 6.58 19.37
N ALA A 67 -8.98 7.21 19.64
CA ALA A 67 -8.05 6.79 20.70
C ALA A 67 -8.70 6.63 22.09
N GLY A 68 -9.73 7.44 22.41
CA GLY A 68 -10.46 7.39 23.67
C GLY A 68 -11.68 6.47 23.71
N ARG A 69 -12.09 5.86 22.58
CA ARG A 69 -13.29 5.01 22.50
C ARG A 69 -12.94 3.67 21.86
N ARG A 70 -12.92 2.62 22.69
CA ARG A 70 -12.60 1.24 22.25
C ARG A 70 -13.82 0.45 21.77
N VAL A 71 -15.02 0.85 22.18
CA VAL A 71 -16.27 0.17 21.82
C VAL A 71 -17.26 1.21 21.35
N PHE A 72 -17.86 0.93 20.20
CA PHE A 72 -18.95 1.70 19.61
C PHE A 72 -20.19 0.80 19.61
N PRO A 73 -21.12 0.97 20.55
CA PRO A 73 -22.26 0.06 20.73
C PRO A 73 -23.30 0.15 19.60
N THR A 74 -23.34 1.25 18.86
CA THR A 74 -24.23 1.45 17.69
C THR A 74 -23.50 2.21 16.58
N GLU A 75 -23.98 2.13 15.33
CA GLU A 75 -23.41 2.93 14.22
C GLU A 75 -23.51 4.44 14.48
N GLU A 76 -24.61 4.89 15.09
CA GLU A 76 -24.80 6.30 15.47
C GLU A 76 -23.73 6.79 16.46
N SER A 77 -23.20 5.89 17.29
CA SER A 77 -22.14 6.21 18.25
C SER A 77 -20.79 6.51 17.59
N LEU A 78 -20.59 6.11 16.32
CA LEU A 78 -19.42 6.45 15.52
C LEU A 78 -19.46 7.87 14.95
N LEU A 79 -20.67 8.43 14.78
CA LEU A 79 -20.89 9.74 14.16
C LEU A 79 -20.85 10.90 15.17
N LYS A 80 -20.73 10.61 16.48
CA LYS A 80 -20.93 11.53 17.60
C LYS A 80 -19.65 11.78 18.38
#